data_AF-A0A447U6U0-F1
#
_entry.id   AF-A0A447U6U0-F1
#
_cell.length_a   1.000
_cell.length_b   1.000
_cell.length_c   1.000
_cell.angle_alpha   90.00
_cell.angle_beta   90.00
_cell.angle_gamma   90.00
#
_symmetry.space_group_name_H-M   'P 1'
#
loop_
_entity.id
_entity.type
_entity.pdbx_description
1 polymer ?
#
loop_
_entity_poly.entity_id
_entity_poly.type
_entity_poly.pdbx_seq_one_letter_code
_entity_poly.pdbx_strand_id
1 'polypeptide(L)'
;MPADFSDTRWAADIHITPDGRHLYACDRTASLITVFSVSEDGSVLSVEGFQPTEAQPRGFNIDNSGKIPDCCGSKITSYRGL
;
A
#
# COMPACT_ATOMS: atom_id res chain seq x y z
N MET A 1 -3.72 -7.06 -2.94
CA MET A 1 -3.65 -7.41 -4.36
C MET A 1 -5.04 -7.85 -4.85
N PRO A 2 -5.44 -7.52 -6.09
CA PRO A 2 -6.73 -7.96 -6.63
C PRO A 2 -6.88 -9.49 -6.62
N ALA A 3 -8.10 -9.97 -6.39
CA ALA A 3 -8.38 -11.41 -6.26
C ALA A 3 -8.17 -12.18 -7.58
N ASP A 4 -8.28 -11.50 -8.71
CA ASP A 4 -8.14 -11.99 -10.08
C ASP A 4 -6.70 -11.91 -10.63
N PHE A 5 -5.72 -11.45 -9.82
CA PHE A 5 -4.33 -11.39 -10.24
C PHE A 5 -3.76 -12.80 -10.52
N SER A 6 -3.36 -13.03 -11.76
CA SER A 6 -2.96 -14.36 -12.29
C SER A 6 -1.47 -14.51 -12.59
N ASP A 7 -0.66 -13.48 -12.41
CA ASP A 7 0.79 -13.53 -12.62
C ASP A 7 1.54 -13.90 -11.32
N THR A 8 2.87 -13.94 -11.38
CA THR A 8 3.74 -14.27 -10.27
C THR A 8 3.62 -13.23 -9.16
N ARG A 9 3.16 -13.66 -7.99
CA ARG A 9 3.10 -12.82 -6.79
C ARG A 9 4.51 -12.53 -6.31
N TRP A 10 4.86 -11.26 -6.16
CA TRP A 10 6.23 -10.86 -5.83
C TRP A 10 6.27 -9.67 -4.87
N ALA A 11 5.61 -9.85 -3.73
CA ALA A 11 5.67 -8.92 -2.61
C ALA A 11 7.12 -8.59 -2.21
N ALA A 12 7.38 -7.34 -1.84
CA ALA A 12 8.73 -6.87 -1.51
C ALA A 12 8.86 -6.23 -0.13
N ASP A 13 7.91 -5.37 0.26
CA ASP A 13 8.03 -4.56 1.47
C ASP A 13 6.66 -4.33 2.11
N ILE A 14 6.66 -4.10 3.42
CA ILE A 14 5.46 -3.94 4.25
C ILE A 14 5.73 -2.93 5.36
N HIS A 15 4.80 -1.99 5.54
CA HIS A 15 4.89 -0.95 6.55
C HIS A 15 3.53 -0.71 7.20
N ILE A 16 3.53 -0.35 8.47
CA ILE A 16 2.33 0.02 9.23
C ILE A 16 2.45 1.49 9.67
N THR A 17 1.34 2.22 9.67
CA THR A 17 1.33 3.60 10.16
C THR A 17 1.65 3.68 11.65
N PRO A 18 2.22 4.80 12.12
CA PRO A 18 2.52 4.97 13.55
C PRO A 18 1.30 4.86 14.46
N ASP A 19 0.10 5.20 13.96
CA ASP A 19 -1.17 5.05 14.69
C ASP A 19 -1.73 3.62 14.66
N GLY A 20 -1.06 2.69 13.96
CA GLY A 20 -1.43 1.28 13.86
C GLY A 20 -2.68 1.00 13.02
N ARG A 21 -3.30 2.01 12.39
CA ARG A 21 -4.61 1.85 11.72
C ARG A 21 -4.54 1.44 10.26
N HIS A 22 -3.40 1.65 9.61
CA HIS A 22 -3.21 1.30 8.21
C HIS A 22 -1.94 0.51 8.00
N LEU A 23 -2.03 -0.53 7.19
CA LEU A 23 -0.91 -1.33 6.73
C LEU A 23 -0.81 -1.23 5.21
N TYR A 24 0.41 -1.14 4.70
CA TYR A 24 0.70 -1.05 3.28
C TYR A 24 1.65 -2.17 2.89
N ALA A 25 1.40 -2.81 1.76
CA ALA A 25 2.30 -3.83 1.20
C ALA A 25 2.49 -3.61 -0.30
N CYS A 26 3.73 -3.65 -0.79
CA CYS A 26 4.01 -3.48 -2.20
C CYS A 26 4.25 -4.82 -2.91
N ASP A 27 3.79 -4.93 -4.16
CA ASP A 27 4.04 -6.05 -5.05
C ASP A 27 4.79 -5.59 -6.31
N ARG A 28 5.90 -6.27 -6.61
CA ARG A 28 6.79 -5.91 -7.73
C ARG A 28 6.20 -6.19 -9.09
N THR A 29 5.49 -7.32 -9.22
CA THR A 29 4.94 -7.76 -10.50
C THR A 29 3.75 -6.91 -10.88
N ALA A 30 2.85 -6.68 -9.93
CA ALA A 30 1.68 -5.83 -10.14
C ALA A 30 2.05 -4.34 -10.19
N SER A 31 3.20 -3.94 -9.63
CA SER A 31 3.57 -2.52 -9.43
C SER A 31 2.47 -1.77 -8.68
N LEU A 32 2.00 -2.39 -7.60
CA LEU A 32 0.90 -1.90 -6.75
C LEU A 32 1.34 -1.86 -5.29
N ILE A 33 0.81 -0.87 -4.56
CA ILE A 33 0.74 -0.87 -3.10
C ILE A 33 -0.69 -1.23 -2.70
N THR A 34 -0.86 -2.32 -1.95
CA THR A 34 -2.13 -2.66 -1.32
C THR A 34 -2.26 -1.91 -0.01
N VAL A 35 -3.41 -1.27 0.19
CA VAL A 35 -3.77 -0.57 1.43
C VAL A 35 -4.70 -1.47 2.24
N PHE A 36 -4.38 -1.66 3.51
CA PHE A 36 -5.19 -2.39 4.46
C PHE A 36 -5.57 -1.47 5.63
N SER A 37 -6.80 -1.58 6.11
CA SER A 37 -7.19 -1.11 7.44
C SER A 37 -6.92 -2.21 8.47
N VAL A 38 -6.58 -1.79 9.68
CA VAL A 38 -6.30 -2.66 10.82
C VAL A 38 -7.40 -2.44 11.86
N SER A 39 -7.97 -3.52 12.41
CA SER A 39 -8.92 -3.43 13.53
C SER A 39 -8.28 -2.79 14.76
N GLU A 40 -9.11 -2.24 15.65
CA GLU A 40 -8.64 -1.55 16.86
C GLU A 40 -7.77 -2.44 17.78
N ASP A 41 -8.05 -3.74 17.82
CA ASP A 41 -7.28 -4.73 18.55
C ASP A 41 -6.08 -5.31 17.77
N GLY A 42 -5.87 -4.87 16.54
CA GLY A 42 -4.77 -5.32 15.67
C GLY A 42 -4.96 -6.72 15.05
N SER A 43 -6.09 -7.39 15.27
CA SER A 43 -6.27 -8.81 14.91
C SER A 43 -6.75 -9.05 13.48
N VAL A 44 -7.38 -8.06 12.85
CA VAL A 44 -8.00 -8.18 11.52
C VAL A 44 -7.44 -7.13 10.57
N LEU A 45 -7.10 -7.59 9.36
CA LEU A 45 -6.75 -6.73 8.24
C LEU A 45 -7.86 -6.79 7.19
N SER A 46 -8.32 -5.62 6.74
CA SER A 46 -9.29 -5.50 5.63
C SER A 46 -8.66 -4.74 4.48
N VAL A 47 -8.85 -5.20 3.24
CA VAL A 47 -8.33 -4.50 2.05
C VAL A 47 -9.20 -3.27 1.80
N GLU A 48 -8.59 -2.10 1.85
CA GLU A 48 -9.24 -0.82 1.53
C GLU A 48 -9.10 -0.46 0.05
N GLY A 49 -8.00 -0.89 -0.59
CA GLY A 49 -7.79 -0.64 -2.00
C GLY A 49 -6.37 -0.92 -2.50
N PHE A 50 -6.12 -0.50 -3.72
CA PHE A 50 -4.84 -0.66 -4.41
C PHE A 50 -4.41 0.67 -5.03
N GLN A 51 -3.15 1.04 -4.84
CA GLN A 51 -2.54 2.24 -5.36
C GLN A 51 -1.45 1.85 -6.37
N PRO A 52 -1.55 2.26 -7.64
CA PRO A 52 -0.44 2.15 -8.59
C PRO A 52 0.81 2.88 -8.09
N THR A 53 1.97 2.29 -8.34
CA THR A 53 3.29 2.84 -8.01
C THR A 53 4.27 2.60 -9.15
N GLU A 54 5.52 3.02 -8.99
CA GLU A 54 6.59 2.78 -9.95
C GLU A 54 6.76 1.30 -10.30
N ALA A 55 7.38 1.02 -11.45
CA ALA A 55 7.64 -0.35 -11.86
C ALA A 55 8.57 -1.06 -10.86
N GLN A 56 8.18 -2.27 -10.44
CA GLN A 56 8.97 -3.13 -9.55
C GLN A 56 9.39 -2.46 -8.22
N PRO A 57 8.43 -1.96 -7.40
CA PRO A 57 8.73 -1.33 -6.11
C PRO A 57 9.44 -2.34 -5.20
N ARG A 58 10.67 -2.02 -4.78
CA ARG A 58 11.43 -2.88 -3.88
C ARG A 58 11.33 -2.46 -2.42
N GLY A 59 11.02 -1.20 -2.18
CA GLY A 59 10.81 -0.65 -0.85
C GLY A 59 10.14 0.71 -0.92
N PHE A 60 9.45 1.07 0.15
CA PHE A 60 8.88 2.39 0.36
C PHE A 60 9.03 2.76 1.83
N ASN A 61 8.58 3.94 2.21
CA ASN A 61 8.54 4.32 3.62
C ASN A 61 7.23 5.06 3.91
N ILE A 62 6.85 5.12 5.18
CA ILE A 62 5.73 5.92 5.66
C ILE A 62 6.32 7.07 6.48
N ASP A 63 5.86 8.28 6.23
CA ASP A 63 6.25 9.42 7.06
C ASP A 63 5.59 9.37 8.45
N ASN A 64 6.04 10.22 9.37
CA ASN A 64 5.48 10.28 10.73
C ASN A 64 4.00 10.72 10.77
N SER A 65 3.45 11.21 9.66
CA SER A 65 2.02 11.54 9.53
C SER A 65 1.17 10.34 9.08
N GLY A 66 1.79 9.18 8.82
CA GLY A 66 1.10 7.99 8.34
C GLY A 66 0.86 7.98 6.83
N LYS A 67 1.49 8.89 6.08
CA LYS A 67 1.37 8.98 4.62
C LYS A 67 2.59 8.38 3.94
N ILE A 68 2.37 7.77 2.78
CA ILE A 68 3.47 7.37 1.91
C ILE A 68 3.98 8.65 1.20
N PRO A 69 5.28 8.99 1.29
CA PRO A 69 5.82 10.11 0.55
C PRO A 69 5.68 9.87 -0.96
N ASP A 70 5.24 10.88 -1.69
CA ASP A 70 5.03 10.84 -3.15
C ASP A 70 6.29 10.49 -3.94
N CYS A 71 7.46 10.54 -3.30
CA CYS A 71 8.76 10.31 -3.89
C CYS A 71 9.13 8.82 -4.11
N CYS A 72 8.28 7.85 -3.74
CA CYS A 72 8.37 6.49 -4.30
C CYS A 72 7.68 6.33 -5.67
N GLY A 73 7.31 7.47 -6.27
CA GLY A 73 7.29 7.71 -7.69
C GLY A 73 5.90 7.67 -8.34
N SER A 74 5.70 8.72 -9.15
CA SER A 74 4.55 9.04 -9.99
C SER A 74 3.28 9.56 -9.28
N LYS A 75 3.30 10.88 -9.08
CA LYS A 75 2.18 11.83 -9.22
C LYS A 75 0.89 11.45 -8.47
N ILE A 76 0.72 12.05 -7.29
CA ILE A 76 -0.55 12.21 -6.59
C ILE A 76 -1.65 12.58 -7.58
N THR A 77 -2.55 11.64 -7.86
CA THR A 77 -3.92 12.03 -8.16
C THR A 77 -4.67 11.91 -6.85
N SER A 78 -4.89 13.06 -6.23
CA SER A 78 -5.69 13.21 -5.04
C SER A 78 -7.05 12.56 -5.28
N TYR A 79 -7.36 11.52 -4.51
CA TYR A 79 -8.73 11.03 -4.39
C TYR A 79 -9.52 12.13 -3.67
N ARG A 80 -10.03 13.10 -4.43
CA ARG A 80 -11.14 13.94 -3.99
C ARG A 80 -12.39 13.08 -4.13
N GLY A 81 -12.84 12.54 -3.00
CA GLY A 81 -14.20 12.03 -2.89
C GLY A 81 -15.19 13.14 -3.21
N LEU A 82 -15.99 12.91 -4.24
CA LEU A 82 -17.39 13.33 -4.33
C LEU A 82 -18.23 12.07 -4.25
#